data_AF-G5QZ78-F1
#
_entry.id   AF-G5QZ78-F1
#
_cell.length_a   1.000
_cell.length_b   1.000
_cell.length_c   1.000
_cell.angle_alpha   90.00
_cell.angle_beta   90.00
_cell.angle_gamma   90.00
#
_symmetry.space_group_name_H-M   'P 1'
#
loop_
_entity.id
_entity.type
_entity.pdbx_description
1 polymer ?
#
loop_
_entity_poly.entity_id
_entity_poly.type
_entity_poly.pdbx_seq_one_letter_code
_entity_poly.pdbx_strand_id
1 'polypeptide(L)'
;MIYDLHSHTTASDGLLTPETLVHRAVEMRVGTLAITDHDTTAAIPAAREEISRSGLALNLIPGVEISTVWENHEIHIVGLNIDIAHPAMRDFLAQQTQRRQARGRLIAERLEKAHIPGAWEGALRLANGGAVTRGH
;
A
#
# COMPACT_ATOMS: atom_id res chain seq x y z
N MET A 1 -16.96 0.53 -19.30
CA MET A 1 -15.58 0.38 -18.80
C MET A 1 -15.62 0.61 -17.30
N ILE A 2 -15.17 -0.36 -16.49
CA ILE A 2 -15.18 -0.27 -15.01
C ILE A 2 -13.86 0.34 -14.54
N TYR A 3 -13.95 1.24 -13.57
CA TYR A 3 -12.80 1.89 -12.93
C TYR A 3 -12.74 1.47 -11.47
N ASP A 4 -11.58 1.00 -11.05
CA ASP A 4 -11.24 0.81 -9.64
C ASP A 4 -10.02 1.68 -9.35
N LEU A 5 -10.22 2.76 -8.61
CA LEU A 5 -9.20 3.80 -8.40
C LEU A 5 -8.61 3.77 -7.00
N HIS A 6 -8.88 2.73 -6.21
CA HIS A 6 -8.34 2.58 -4.87
C HIS A 6 -8.21 1.09 -4.52
N SER A 7 -7.00 0.55 -4.65
CA SER A 7 -6.75 -0.87 -4.40
C SER A 7 -5.37 -1.08 -3.79
N HIS A 8 -5.26 -2.15 -2.98
CA HIS A 8 -4.09 -2.43 -2.17
C HIS A 8 -3.50 -3.79 -2.54
N THR A 9 -2.19 -3.90 -2.40
CA THR A 9 -1.42 -5.12 -2.65
C THR A 9 -0.67 -5.54 -1.39
N THR A 10 0.02 -6.67 -1.46
CA THR A 10 0.95 -7.11 -0.41
C THR A 10 2.14 -6.17 -0.20
N ALA A 11 2.33 -5.14 -1.04
CA ALA A 11 3.33 -4.10 -0.76
C ALA A 11 2.92 -3.20 0.43
N SER A 12 1.63 -3.14 0.75
CA SER A 12 1.13 -2.56 2.00
C SER A 12 0.35 -3.59 2.83
N ASP A 13 -0.97 -3.53 2.83
CA ASP A 13 -1.87 -4.40 3.62
C ASP A 13 -2.94 -5.11 2.79
N GLY A 14 -2.82 -5.06 1.46
CA GLY A 14 -3.63 -5.88 0.57
C GLY A 14 -3.24 -7.36 0.66
N LEU A 15 -4.18 -8.23 0.29
CA LEU A 15 -3.99 -9.69 0.34
C LEU A 15 -3.38 -10.26 -0.95
N LEU A 16 -3.48 -9.53 -2.06
CA LEU A 16 -3.03 -10.01 -3.37
C LEU A 16 -1.68 -9.40 -3.73
N THR A 17 -0.81 -10.19 -4.34
CA THR A 17 0.42 -9.65 -4.95
C THR A 17 0.06 -8.70 -6.09
N PRO A 18 0.95 -7.78 -6.50
CA PRO A 18 0.70 -6.87 -7.61
C PRO A 18 0.29 -7.62 -8.90
N GLU A 19 0.91 -8.77 -9.17
CA GLU A 19 0.61 -9.63 -10.31
C GLU A 19 -0.78 -10.27 -10.18
N THR A 20 -1.09 -10.84 -9.01
CA THR A 20 -2.39 -11.48 -8.78
C THR A 20 -3.53 -10.46 -8.85
N LEU A 21 -3.30 -9.23 -8.36
CA LEU A 21 -4.29 -8.16 -8.38
C LEU A 21 -4.67 -7.74 -9.81
N VAL A 22 -3.71 -7.61 -10.73
CA VAL A 22 -4.02 -7.20 -12.11
C VAL A 22 -4.80 -8.28 -12.86
N HIS A 23 -4.50 -9.56 -12.63
CA HIS A 23 -5.31 -10.67 -13.16
C HIS A 23 -6.73 -10.64 -12.61
N ARG A 24 -6.87 -10.45 -11.30
CA ARG A 24 -8.17 -10.35 -10.63
C ARG A 24 -9.00 -9.18 -11.17
N ALA A 25 -8.38 -8.03 -11.42
CA ALA A 25 -9.05 -6.87 -11.99
C ALA A 25 -9.63 -7.19 -13.37
N VAL A 26 -8.88 -7.87 -14.25
CA VAL A 26 -9.35 -8.31 -15.56
C VAL A 26 -10.49 -9.32 -15.46
N GLU A 27 -10.38 -10.31 -14.56
CA GLU A 27 -11.45 -11.29 -14.28
C GLU A 27 -12.77 -10.59 -13.88
N MET A 28 -12.64 -9.53 -13.08
CA MET A 28 -13.75 -8.68 -12.63
C MET A 28 -14.17 -7.62 -13.67
N ARG A 29 -13.61 -7.66 -14.89
CA ARG A 29 -13.91 -6.75 -16.02
C ARG A 29 -13.57 -5.29 -15.74
N VAL A 30 -12.64 -5.02 -14.83
CA VAL A 30 -12.05 -3.70 -14.61
C VAL A 30 -11.20 -3.34 -15.82
N GLY A 31 -11.45 -2.16 -16.40
CA GLY A 31 -10.69 -1.65 -17.54
C GLY A 31 -9.60 -0.66 -17.12
N THR A 32 -9.74 -0.04 -15.95
CA THR A 32 -8.72 0.84 -15.37
C THR A 32 -8.61 0.59 -13.88
N LEU A 33 -7.39 0.27 -13.44
CA LEU A 33 -7.04 0.00 -12.05
C LEU A 33 -6.03 1.03 -11.57
N ALA A 34 -6.20 1.56 -10.35
CA ALA A 34 -5.14 2.26 -9.64
C ALA A 34 -4.68 1.43 -8.44
N ILE A 35 -3.37 1.19 -8.34
CA ILE A 35 -2.76 0.64 -7.13
C ILE A 35 -2.37 1.82 -6.25
N THR A 36 -2.91 1.86 -5.04
CA THR A 36 -2.79 2.97 -4.07
C THR A 36 -2.34 2.45 -2.72
N ASP A 37 -1.30 1.61 -2.71
CA ASP A 37 -0.72 1.06 -1.48
C ASP A 37 -0.37 2.17 -0.47
N HIS A 38 -0.48 1.84 0.82
CA HIS A 38 -0.17 2.78 1.90
C HIS A 38 1.30 3.21 1.91
N ASP A 39 1.54 4.51 1.74
CA ASP A 39 2.86 5.15 1.84
C ASP A 39 3.97 4.52 0.97
N THR A 40 3.62 3.76 -0.07
CA THR A 40 4.58 3.09 -0.95
C THR A 40 4.05 2.95 -2.36
N THR A 41 4.96 2.96 -3.32
CA THR A 41 4.70 2.69 -4.75
C THR A 41 5.38 1.42 -5.23
N ALA A 42 5.88 0.58 -4.31
CA ALA A 42 6.73 -0.56 -4.61
C ALA A 42 6.05 -1.63 -5.49
N ALA A 43 4.73 -1.72 -5.45
CA ALA A 43 3.95 -2.66 -6.25
C ALA A 43 3.86 -2.29 -7.74
N ILE A 44 3.99 -1.00 -8.07
CA ILE A 44 3.66 -0.49 -9.40
C ILE A 44 4.56 -1.08 -10.50
N PRO A 45 5.91 -1.16 -10.34
CA PRO A 45 6.76 -1.76 -11.36
C PRO A 45 6.38 -3.21 -11.69
N ALA A 46 6.17 -4.04 -10.67
CA ALA A 46 5.81 -5.46 -10.85
C ALA A 46 4.43 -5.63 -11.52
N ALA A 47 3.44 -4.82 -11.13
CA ALA A 47 2.13 -4.81 -11.79
C ALA A 47 2.22 -4.39 -13.27
N ARG A 48 3.03 -3.38 -13.59
CA ARG A 48 3.25 -2.94 -14.98
C ARG A 48 3.92 -4.03 -15.82
N GLU A 49 4.97 -4.65 -15.27
CA GLU A 49 5.67 -5.74 -15.93
C GLU A 49 4.72 -6.91 -16.21
N GLU A 50 3.89 -7.27 -15.23
CA GLU A 50 2.91 -8.35 -15.38
C GLU A 50 1.88 -8.08 -16.47
N ILE A 51 1.29 -6.88 -16.49
CA ILE A 51 0.34 -6.47 -17.52
C ILE A 51 0.97 -6.61 -18.91
N SER A 52 2.21 -6.14 -19.08
CA SER A 52 2.92 -6.23 -20.35
C SER A 52 3.25 -7.67 -20.72
N ARG A 53 3.77 -8.46 -19.76
CA ARG A 53 4.21 -9.85 -19.96
C ARG A 53 3.04 -10.76 -20.34
N SER A 54 1.90 -10.58 -19.71
CA SER A 54 0.69 -11.39 -19.89
C SER A 54 -0.28 -10.82 -20.94
N GLY A 55 0.03 -9.66 -21.53
CA GLY A 55 -0.81 -9.04 -22.57
C GLY A 55 -2.18 -8.63 -22.07
N LEU A 56 -2.30 -8.23 -20.80
CA LEU A 56 -3.58 -7.88 -20.19
C LEU A 56 -4.10 -6.57 -20.78
N ALA A 57 -5.37 -6.57 -21.21
CA ALA A 57 -6.07 -5.36 -21.64
C ALA A 57 -6.54 -4.51 -20.42
N LEU A 58 -5.60 -4.11 -19.57
CA LEU A 58 -5.83 -3.35 -18.35
C LEU A 58 -4.99 -2.07 -18.36
N ASN A 59 -5.64 -0.92 -18.16
CA ASN A 59 -4.93 0.34 -17.96
C ASN A 59 -4.58 0.50 -16.47
N LEU A 60 -3.29 0.60 -16.14
CA LEU A 60 -2.82 0.80 -14.77
C LEU A 60 -2.44 2.26 -14.50
N ILE A 61 -3.11 2.87 -13.52
CA ILE A 61 -2.79 4.19 -13.00
C ILE A 61 -1.83 4.04 -11.80
N PRO A 62 -0.63 4.65 -11.84
CA PRO A 62 0.24 4.67 -10.68
C PRO A 62 -0.38 5.56 -9.59
N GLY A 63 -0.58 5.01 -8.40
CA GLY A 63 -1.10 5.76 -7.26
C GLY A 63 -0.40 5.44 -5.95
N VAL A 64 -0.85 6.12 -4.89
CA VAL A 64 -0.39 5.91 -3.51
C VAL A 64 -1.46 6.43 -2.56
N GLU A 65 -1.67 5.76 -1.43
CA GLU A 65 -2.49 6.28 -0.34
C GLU A 65 -1.56 6.80 0.78
N ILE A 66 -1.45 8.12 0.89
CA ILE A 66 -0.54 8.78 1.82
C ILE A 66 -1.22 8.96 3.17
N SER A 67 -0.58 8.47 4.22
CA SER A 67 -0.97 8.74 5.60
C SER A 67 -0.60 10.14 6.02
N THR A 68 -1.59 10.86 6.55
CA THR A 68 -1.40 12.23 7.05
C THR A 68 -2.15 12.44 8.37
N VAL A 69 -1.77 13.51 9.06
CA VAL A 69 -2.47 13.99 10.25
C VAL A 69 -2.85 15.43 9.99
N TRP A 70 -4.13 15.75 10.15
CA TRP A 70 -4.65 17.10 10.04
C TRP A 70 -5.55 17.39 11.25
N GLU A 71 -5.22 18.44 12.00
CA GLU A 71 -5.93 18.81 13.23
C GLU A 71 -6.16 17.63 14.21
N ASN A 72 -5.10 16.84 14.46
CA ASN A 72 -5.14 15.60 15.26
C ASN A 72 -6.04 14.47 14.73
N HIS A 73 -6.56 14.59 13.51
CA HIS A 73 -7.27 13.52 12.82
C HIS A 73 -6.33 12.81 11.85
N GLU A 74 -6.34 11.48 11.87
CA GLU A 74 -5.70 10.69 10.83
C GLU A 74 -6.59 10.73 9.58
N ILE A 75 -6.02 11.21 8.48
CA ILE A 75 -6.68 11.22 7.17
C ILE A 75 -5.73 10.62 6.15
N HIS A 76 -6.29 10.01 5.11
CA HIS A 76 -5.53 9.50 3.99
C HIS A 76 -5.79 10.33 2.73
N ILE A 77 -4.72 10.59 1.99
CA ILE A 77 -4.78 11.33 0.72
C ILE A 77 -4.34 10.39 -0.38
N VAL A 78 -5.24 10.13 -1.32
CA VAL A 78 -4.95 9.33 -2.51
C VAL A 78 -4.32 10.23 -3.58
N GLY A 79 -3.11 9.87 -4.00
CA GLY A 79 -2.47 10.42 -5.19
C GLY A 79 -2.71 9.50 -6.38
N LEU A 80 -3.21 10.03 -7.49
CA LEU A 80 -3.42 9.28 -8.73
C LEU A 80 -2.58 9.87 -9.86
N ASN A 81 -2.10 8.99 -10.74
CA ASN A 81 -1.25 9.31 -11.88
C ASN A 81 0.02 10.08 -11.47
N ILE A 82 0.64 9.64 -10.37
CA ILE A 82 1.86 10.26 -9.84
C ILE A 82 3.11 9.81 -10.59
N ASP A 83 4.13 10.66 -10.59
CA ASP A 83 5.48 10.25 -10.98
C ASP A 83 6.17 9.52 -9.81
N ILE A 84 6.19 8.20 -9.89
CA ILE A 84 6.79 7.32 -8.87
C ILE A 84 8.33 7.42 -8.81
N ALA A 85 8.96 8.03 -9.82
CA ALA A 85 10.40 8.24 -9.85
C ALA A 85 10.82 9.63 -9.31
N HIS A 86 9.86 10.53 -9.09
CA HIS A 86 10.15 11.89 -8.64
C HIS A 86 10.89 11.88 -7.29
N PRO A 87 12.09 12.50 -7.18
CA PRO A 87 12.91 12.41 -5.97
C PRO A 87 12.18 12.83 -4.69
N ALA A 88 11.46 13.96 -4.73
CA ALA A 88 10.71 14.44 -3.57
C ALA A 88 9.60 13.47 -3.11
N MET A 89 8.98 12.74 -4.05
CA MET A 89 7.97 11.72 -3.71
C MET A 89 8.63 10.52 -3.04
N ARG A 90 9.74 10.03 -3.61
CA ARG A 90 10.50 8.90 -3.04
C ARG A 90 10.99 9.20 -1.63
N ASP A 91 11.58 10.38 -1.43
CA ASP A 91 12.09 10.81 -0.12
C ASP A 91 10.97 10.97 0.90
N PHE A 92 9.82 11.50 0.47
CA PHE A 92 8.64 11.65 1.32
C PHE A 92 8.06 10.29 1.74
N LEU A 93 7.84 9.37 0.80
CA LEU A 93 7.30 8.04 1.08
C LEU A 93 8.24 7.20 1.95
N ALA A 94 9.56 7.34 1.78
CA ALA A 94 10.55 6.72 2.66
C ALA A 94 10.41 7.22 4.11
N GLN A 95 10.22 8.53 4.30
CA GLN A 95 9.97 9.11 5.63
C GLN A 95 8.64 8.62 6.23
N GLN A 96 7.59 8.51 5.43
CA GLN A 96 6.30 7.99 5.89
C GLN A 96 6.40 6.53 6.35
N THR A 97 7.11 5.70 5.60
CA THR A 97 7.38 4.31 5.98
C THR A 97 8.10 4.23 7.33
N GLN A 98 9.11 5.07 7.57
CA GLN A 98 9.81 5.12 8.86
C GLN A 98 8.89 5.56 10.01
N ARG A 99 8.08 6.60 9.80
CA ARG A 99 7.10 7.08 10.80
C ARG A 99 6.08 6.01 11.15
N ARG A 100 5.61 5.25 10.17
CA ARG A 100 4.70 4.12 10.36
C ARG A 100 5.33 3.02 11.22
N GLN A 101 6.57 2.64 10.96
CA GLN A 101 7.28 1.66 11.79
C GLN A 101 7.47 2.16 13.23
N ALA A 102 7.86 3.43 13.41
CA ALA A 102 7.99 4.04 14.74
C ALA A 102 6.65 4.03 15.50
N ARG A 103 5.56 4.39 14.83
CA ARG A 103 4.20 4.32 15.41
C ARG A 103 3.82 2.88 15.79
N GLY A 104 4.11 1.90 14.94
CA GLY A 104 3.83 0.49 15.20
C GLY A 104 4.54 -0.03 16.46
N ARG A 105 5.82 0.34 16.64
CA ARG A 105 6.58 0.02 17.86
C ARG A 105 5.97 0.68 19.10
N LEU A 106 5.59 1.94 19.01
CA LEU A 106 4.94 2.65 20.13
C LEU A 106 3.60 2.00 20.52
N ILE A 107 2.82 1.54 19.54
CA ILE A 107 1.57 0.79 19.80
C ILE A 107 1.90 -0.52 20.53
N ALA A 108 2.91 -1.26 20.09
CA ALA A 108 3.32 -2.49 20.74
C ALA A 108 3.81 -2.26 22.18
N GLU A 109 4.59 -1.20 22.44
CA GLU A 109 5.00 -0.82 23.80
C GLU A 109 3.80 -0.54 24.72
N ARG A 110 2.74 0.08 24.18
CA ARG A 110 1.49 0.32 24.94
C ARG A 110 0.73 -0.97 25.19
N LEU A 111 0.69 -1.90 24.23
CA LEU A 111 0.07 -3.21 24.39
C LEU A 111 0.82 -4.08 25.41
N GLU A 112 2.15 -4.02 25.43
CA GLU A 112 2.99 -4.69 26.43
C GLU A 112 2.61 -4.22 27.85
N LYS A 113 2.46 -2.90 28.06
CA LYS A 113 1.99 -2.32 29.34
C LYS A 113 0.56 -2.74 29.70
N ALA A 114 -0.24 -3.14 28.71
CA ALA A 114 -1.57 -3.69 28.89
C ALA A 114 -1.56 -5.22 29.04
N HIS A 115 -0.41 -5.85 29.23
CA HIS A 115 -0.21 -7.30 29.36
C HIS A 115 -0.52 -8.11 28.09
N ILE A 116 -0.33 -7.49 26.92
CA ILE A 116 -0.45 -8.14 25.60
C ILE A 116 0.92 -8.11 24.93
N PRO A 117 1.81 -9.07 25.26
CA PRO A 117 3.19 -9.04 24.80
C PRO A 117 3.35 -9.51 23.35
N GLY A 118 4.44 -9.08 22.71
CA GLY A 118 4.85 -9.59 21.39
C GLY A 118 4.01 -9.08 20.20
N ALA A 119 3.28 -7.99 20.39
CA ALA A 119 2.37 -7.44 19.38
C ALA A 119 3.11 -6.97 18.11
N TRP A 120 4.32 -6.41 18.25
CA TRP A 120 5.10 -5.95 17.09
C TRP A 120 5.59 -7.12 16.24
N GLU A 121 6.13 -8.16 16.86
CA GLU A 121 6.61 -9.37 16.20
C GLU A 121 5.46 -10.12 15.52
N GLY A 122 4.29 -10.16 16.18
CA GLY A 122 3.06 -10.70 15.60
C GLY A 122 2.64 -9.92 14.35
N ALA A 123 2.59 -8.58 14.44
CA ALA A 123 2.22 -7.72 13.33
C ALA A 123 3.20 -7.84 12.15
N LEU A 124 4.51 -7.89 12.40
CA LEU A 124 5.52 -8.09 11.37
C LEU A 124 5.35 -9.44 10.64
N ARG A 125 5.01 -10.50 11.37
CA ARG A 125 4.78 -11.83 10.80
C ARG A 125 3.56 -11.83 9.87
N LEU A 126 2.50 -11.12 10.26
CA LEU A 126 1.30 -10.97 9.44
C LEU A 126 1.54 -10.08 8.21
N ALA A 127 2.34 -9.02 8.35
CA ALA A 127 2.67 -8.13 7.25
C ALA A 127 3.52 -8.82 6.17
N ASN A 128 4.26 -9.89 6.49
CA ASN A 128 5.03 -10.70 5.55
C ASN A 128 5.94 -9.88 4.58
N GLY A 129 6.60 -8.84 5.12
CA GLY A 129 7.45 -7.94 4.34
C GLY A 129 6.74 -6.72 3.74
N GLY A 130 5.40 -6.69 3.79
CA GLY A 130 4.57 -5.52 3.53
C GLY A 130 4.57 -4.51 4.68
N ALA A 131 3.75 -3.47 4.56
CA ALA A 131 3.65 -2.42 5.56
C ALA A 131 2.81 -2.86 6.78
N VAL A 132 3.28 -2.58 7.99
CA VAL A 132 2.44 -2.74 9.19
C VAL A 132 1.41 -1.61 9.25
N THR A 133 0.15 -1.94 9.00
CA THR A 133 -0.99 -1.00 9.01
C THR A 133 -2.03 -1.47 10.04
N ARG A 134 -3.16 -0.77 10.14
CA ARG A 134 -4.30 -1.21 10.97
C ARG A 134 -5.31 -2.06 10.17
N GLY A 135 -5.01 -2.39 8.91
CA GLY A 135 -5.97 -2.90 7.94
C GLY A 135 -7.05 -1.87 7.59
N HIS A 136 -7.66 -2.04 6.43
CA HIS A 136 -8.94 -1.41 6.06
C HIS A 136 -10.10 -2.37 6.32
#